data_AF-A0A0L8J7W5-F1
#
_entry.id   AF-A0A0L8J7W5-F1
#
_cell.length_a   1.000
_cell.length_b   1.000
_cell.length_c   1.000
_cell.angle_alpha   90.00
_cell.angle_beta   90.00
_cell.angle_gamma   90.00
#
_symmetry.space_group_name_H-M   'P 1'
#
loop_
_entity.id
_entity.type
_entity.pdbx_description
1 polymer ?
#
loop_
_entity_poly.entity_id
_entity_poly.type
_entity_poly.pdbx_seq_one_letter_code
_entity_poly.pdbx_strand_id
1 'polypeptide(L)' 'MTKRLLFTGPLGGHVWRTSLNEDHWKPALAKVGVIPTAKSREHTAAREQGMHALRHFYRALRPDGSPR' A
#
# COMPACT_ATOMS: atom_id res chain seq x y z
N MET A 1 -25.71 13.15 -0.55
CA MET A 1 -25.60 11.89 0.21
C MET A 1 -24.17 11.75 0.71
N THR A 2 -23.95 11.65 2.02
CA THR A 2 -22.63 11.32 2.60
C THR A 2 -22.46 9.80 2.69
N LYS A 3 -21.23 9.32 2.61
CA LYS A 3 -20.90 7.88 2.72
C LYS A 3 -20.00 7.66 3.94
N ARG A 4 -20.13 6.50 4.58
CA ARG A 4 -19.27 6.10 5.71
C ARG A 4 -17.89 5.72 5.18
N LEU A 5 -16.84 6.25 5.81
CA LEU A 5 -15.47 5.85 5.55
C LEU A 5 -15.18 4.51 6.26
N LEU A 6 -14.64 3.54 5.52
CA LEU A 6 -14.18 2.27 6.10
C LEU A 6 -12.76 2.38 6.66
N PHE A 7 -11.92 3.20 6.04
CA PHE A 7 -10.57 3.49 6.49
C PHE A 7 -10.51 4.95 6.93
N THR A 8 -10.18 5.16 8.20
CA THR A 8 -10.13 6.49 8.82
C THR A 8 -8.76 6.74 9.42
N GLY A 9 -8.32 8.00 9.34
CA GLY A 9 -7.16 8.47 10.08
C GLY A 9 -7.49 8.72 11.56
N PRO A 10 -6.48 9.04 12.39
CA PRO A 10 -6.65 9.23 13.84
C PRO A 10 -7.70 10.27 14.24
N LEU A 11 -7.99 11.24 13.37
CA LEU A 11 -8.96 12.32 13.61
C LEU A 11 -10.33 12.05 12.94
N GLY A 12 -10.62 10.81 12.52
CA GLY A 12 -11.90 10.41 11.93
C GLY A 12 -12.09 10.81 10.45
N GLY A 13 -11.14 11.54 9.87
CA GLY A 13 -11.09 11.85 8.43
C GLY A 13 -10.61 10.67 7.59
N HIS A 14 -10.51 10.86 6.27
CA HIS A 14 -9.92 9.85 5.39
C HIS A 14 -8.45 9.61 5.72
N VAL A 15 -7.96 8.40 5.44
CA VAL A 15 -6.53 8.11 5.57
C VAL A 15 -5.75 8.82 4.47
N TRP A 16 -4.71 9.57 4.84
CA TRP A 16 -3.81 10.20 3.88
C TRP A 16 -2.90 9.16 3.24
N ARG A 17 -2.86 9.14 1.91
CA ARG A 17 -2.01 8.22 1.13
C ARG A 17 -0.55 8.23 1.61
N THR A 18 0.01 9.41 1.85
CA THR A 18 1.42 9.55 2.26
C THR A 18 1.68 8.95 3.63
N SER A 19 0.85 9.26 4.63
CA SER A 19 0.95 8.65 5.97
C SER A 19 0.78 7.14 5.93
N LEU A 20 -0.22 6.64 5.18
CA LEU A 20 -0.40 5.21 4.98
C LEU A 20 0.85 4.54 4.37
N ASN A 21 1.48 5.20 3.39
CA ASN A 21 2.64 4.68 2.69
C ASN A 21 3.89 4.62 3.58
N GLU A 22 4.19 5.72 4.28
CA GLU A 22 5.42 5.83 5.09
C GLU A 22 5.28 5.15 6.46
N ASP A 23 4.11 5.26 7.12
CA ASP A 23 3.96 4.81 8.51
C ASP A 23 3.49 3.35 8.63
N HIS A 24 2.89 2.76 7.57
CA HIS A 24 2.33 1.42 7.62
C HIS A 24 2.78 0.51 6.46
N TRP A 25 2.67 0.96 5.21
CA TRP A 25 2.95 0.12 4.04
C TRP A 25 4.44 -0.27 3.95
N LYS A 26 5.34 0.71 3.86
CA LYS A 26 6.78 0.47 3.75
C LYS A 26 7.35 -0.28 4.98
N PRO A 27 6.98 0.06 6.23
CA PRO A 27 7.39 -0.72 7.39
C PRO A 27 6.92 -2.18 7.34
N ALA A 28 5.71 -2.45 6.86
CA ALA A 28 5.21 -3.82 6.70
C ALA A 28 6.04 -4.61 5.68
N LEU A 29 6.37 -3.99 4.54
CA LEU A 29 7.23 -4.61 3.53
C LEU A 29 8.65 -4.87 4.05
N ALA A 30 9.21 -3.93 4.81
CA ALA A 30 10.54 -4.08 5.39
C ALA A 30 10.56 -5.21 6.44
N LYS A 31 9.53 -5.31 7.26
CA LYS A 31 9.38 -6.37 8.28
C LYS A 31 9.42 -7.78 7.67
N VAL A 32 8.91 -7.95 6.45
CA VAL A 32 8.91 -9.23 5.73
C VAL A 32 10.06 -9.36 4.72
N GLY A 33 10.99 -8.40 4.68
CA GLY A 33 12.18 -8.46 3.84
C GLY A 33 11.97 -8.18 2.35
N VAL A 34 10.80 -7.67 1.95
CA VAL A 34 10.53 -7.29 0.55
C VAL A 34 11.33 -6.05 0.16
N ILE A 35 11.57 -5.15 1.12
CA ILE A 35 12.39 -3.95 0.96
C ILE A 35 13.41 -3.86 2.10
N PRO A 36 14.53 -3.15 1.93
CA PRO A 36 15.43 -2.88 3.04
C PRO A 36 14.76 -2.03 4.14
N THR A 37 15.10 -2.30 5.39
CA THR A 37 14.74 -1.43 6.51
C THR A 37 15.32 -0.04 6.29
N ALA A 38 14.49 1.00 6.41
CA ALA A 38 14.97 2.36 6.28
C ALA A 38 15.91 2.73 7.43
N LYS A 39 16.89 3.58 7.12
CA LYS A 39 17.78 4.18 8.12
C LYS A 39 17.14 5.38 8.84
N SER A 40 16.05 5.90 8.30
CA SER A 40 15.24 7.00 8.84
C SER A 40 13.76 6.72 8.57
N ARG A 41 12.88 7.68 8.86
CA ARG A 41 11.44 7.55 8.55
C ARG A 41 11.17 7.38 7.04
N GLU A 42 12.11 7.77 6.18
CA GLU A 42 11.96 7.72 4.74
C GLU A 42 12.62 6.45 4.18
N HIS A 43 11.81 5.52 3.65
CA HIS A 43 12.37 4.44 2.82
C HIS A 43 12.69 4.97 1.43
N THR A 44 13.82 4.55 0.86
CA THR A 44 14.19 4.84 -0.53
C THR A 44 13.01 4.59 -1.46
N ALA A 45 12.63 5.62 -2.22
CA ALA A 45 11.48 5.55 -3.10
C ALA A 45 11.78 4.65 -4.32
N ALA A 46 11.52 3.35 -4.20
CA ALA A 46 11.42 2.48 -5.36
C ALA A 46 9.98 2.52 -5.88
N ARG A 47 9.79 3.01 -7.10
CA ARG A 47 8.48 3.09 -7.78
C ARG A 47 7.80 1.72 -7.87
N GLU A 48 8.61 0.66 -7.92
CA GLU A 48 8.21 -0.75 -7.93
C GLU A 48 7.75 -1.28 -6.56
N GLN A 49 7.99 -0.54 -5.47
CA GLN A 49 7.70 -0.97 -4.10
C GLN A 49 6.64 -0.09 -3.41
N GLY A 50 6.09 0.88 -4.13
CA GLY A 50 4.94 1.67 -3.67
C GLY A 50 3.65 0.84 -3.64
N MET A 51 2.59 1.38 -3.03
CA MET A 51 1.28 0.69 -2.88
C MET A 51 0.66 0.19 -4.20
N HIS A 52 1.08 0.71 -5.36
CA HIS A 52 0.60 0.24 -6.67
C HIS A 52 1.15 -1.14 -7.05
N ALA A 53 2.29 -1.54 -6.49
CA ALA A 53 2.89 -2.85 -6.72
C ALA A 53 1.94 -3.98 -6.32
N LEU A 54 1.25 -3.83 -5.18
CA LEU A 54 0.28 -4.82 -4.72
C LEU A 54 -0.90 -4.98 -5.68
N ARG A 55 -1.40 -3.86 -6.23
CA ARG A 55 -2.48 -3.89 -7.23
C ARG A 55 -2.01 -4.60 -8.50
N HIS A 56 -0.79 -4.34 -8.95
CA HIS A 56 -0.22 -5.02 -10.12
C HIS A 56 -0.03 -6.52 -9.87
N PHE A 57 0.46 -6.91 -8.69
CA PHE A 57 0.59 -8.30 -8.28
C PHE A 57 -0.77 -9.02 -8.29
N TYR A 58 -1.79 -8.45 -7.63
CA TYR A 58 -3.13 -9.06 -7.62
C TYR A 58 -3.75 -9.16 -9.02
N ARG A 59 -3.52 -8.16 -9.88
CA ARG A 59 -3.95 -8.23 -11.28
C ARG A 59 -3.23 -9.37 -12.03
N ALA A 60 -1.94 -9.57 -11.80
CA ALA A 60 -1.17 -10.65 -12.41
C ALA A 60 -1.59 -12.05 -11.91
N LEU A 61 -2.10 -12.15 -10.67
CA LEU A 61 -2.66 -13.39 -10.12
C LEU A 61 -4.02 -13.78 -10.69
N ARG A 62 -4.69 -12.91 -11.46
CA ARG A 62 -5.92 -13.28 -12.16
C ARG A 62 -5.55 -13.91 -13.50
N PRO A 63 -5.62 -15.25 -13.64
CA PRO A 63 -5.60 -15.86 -14.96
C PRO A 63 -6.85 -15.40 -15.72
N ASP A 64 -6.65 -15.01 -16.99
CA ASP A 64 -7.70 -15.00 -17.99
C ASP A 64 -8.28 -16.42 -18.12
N GLY A 65 -9.62 -16.54 -18.03
CA GLY A 65 -10.29 -17.83 -18.10
C GLY A 65 -11.79 -17.80 -17.82
N SER A 66 -12.55 -16.83 -18.37
CA SER A 66 -13.98 -17.07 -18.64
C SER A 66 -14.08 -17.63 -20.06
N PRO A 67 -14.59 -18.86 -20.28
CA PRO A 67 -14.94 -19.28 -21.63
C PRO A 67 -16.07 -18.39 -22.17
N ARG A 68 -16.01 -18.11 -23.47
CA ARG A 68 -17.02 -17.39 -24.24
C ARG A 68 -18.40 -18.03 -24.11
#